data_AF-A0A6S6TJF8-F1
#
_entry.id   AF-A0A6S6TJF8-F1
#
_cell.length_a   1.000
_cell.length_b   1.000
_cell.length_c   1.000
_cell.angle_alpha   90.00
_cell.angle_beta   90.00
_cell.angle_gamma   90.00
#
_symmetry.space_group_name_H-M   'P 1'
#
loop_
_entity.id
_entity.type
_entity.pdbx_description
1 polymer ?
#
loop_
_entity_poly.entity_id
_entity_poly.type
_entity_poly.pdbx_seq_one_letter_code
_entity_poly.pdbx_strand_id
1 'polypeptide(L)'
;MRFDDKADLFCLAFGPYPGLDYKEYLPMSSPDQESRLTPRLLLTPAVSTLLLWMIVPLVMTIYFSFIRYNLMQPDLSGFVGWENYTFFITNPVFSEAVFNTILLLGSVVVITVGLGLALALLINDPFPGQGLVRILLISPFFVMPTVNALLWKHMM
;
A
#
# COMPACT_ATOMS: atom_id res chain seq x y z
N MET A 1 -9.78 -32.97 -18.97
CA MET A 1 -8.49 -32.98 -19.68
C MET A 1 -8.42 -31.74 -20.53
N ARG A 2 -7.69 -30.72 -20.08
CA ARG A 2 -7.55 -29.44 -20.79
C ARG A 2 -6.06 -29.26 -21.08
N PHE A 3 -5.69 -29.49 -22.33
CA PHE A 3 -4.33 -29.36 -22.85
C PHE A 3 -4.12 -27.88 -23.19
N ASP A 4 -3.49 -27.13 -22.28
CA ASP A 4 -3.33 -25.67 -22.41
C ASP A 4 -1.85 -25.23 -22.37
N ASP A 5 -0.88 -26.16 -22.28
CA ASP A 5 0.54 -25.80 -22.16
C ASP A 5 1.32 -26.08 -23.45
N LYS A 6 2.07 -25.08 -23.93
CA LYS A 6 2.87 -25.16 -25.18
C LYS A 6 3.91 -26.29 -25.15
N ALA A 7 4.26 -26.77 -23.95
CA ALA A 7 5.15 -27.91 -23.73
C ALA A 7 4.58 -29.23 -24.28
N ASP A 8 3.27 -29.44 -24.18
CA ASP A 8 2.60 -30.66 -24.63
C ASP A 8 2.55 -30.72 -26.17
N LEU A 9 2.30 -29.58 -26.81
CA LEU A 9 2.32 -29.42 -28.26
C LEU A 9 3.73 -29.66 -28.84
N PHE A 10 4.76 -29.30 -28.09
CA PHE A 10 6.15 -29.47 -28.52
C PHE A 10 6.59 -30.94 -28.43
N CYS A 11 6.15 -31.68 -27.40
CA CYS A 11 6.39 -33.11 -27.26
C CYS A 11 5.70 -33.94 -28.36
N LEU A 12 4.48 -33.56 -28.76
CA LEU A 12 3.77 -34.25 -29.86
C LEU A 12 4.36 -33.97 -31.24
N ALA A 13 4.94 -32.79 -31.46
CA ALA A 13 5.49 -32.39 -32.75
C ALA A 13 6.91 -32.92 -33.02
N PHE A 14 7.73 -33.12 -31.98
CA PHE A 14 9.17 -33.43 -32.14
C PHE A 14 9.64 -34.74 -31.49
N GLY A 15 8.73 -35.50 -30.88
CA GLY A 15 9.08 -36.73 -30.16
C GLY A 15 9.86 -36.43 -28.85
N PRO A 16 10.05 -37.45 -28.00
CA PRO A 16 10.77 -37.27 -26.74
C PRO A 16 12.23 -36.88 -27.01
N TYR A 17 12.68 -35.78 -26.41
CA TYR A 17 14.06 -35.31 -26.51
C TYR A 17 15.03 -36.40 -25.99
N PRO A 18 15.95 -36.92 -26.84
CA PRO A 18 16.85 -37.98 -26.42
C PRO A 18 17.86 -37.41 -25.41
N GLY A 19 17.81 -37.91 -24.17
CA GLY A 19 18.77 -37.58 -23.11
C GLY A 19 18.23 -36.76 -21.93
N LEU A 20 16.95 -36.39 -21.93
CA LEU A 20 16.31 -35.77 -20.76
C LEU A 20 15.67 -36.85 -19.87
N ASP A 21 16.17 -37.02 -18.65
CA ASP A 21 15.53 -37.86 -17.63
C ASP A 21 14.26 -37.15 -17.14
N TYR A 22 13.13 -37.57 -17.71
CA TYR A 22 11.81 -36.98 -17.43
C TYR A 22 11.42 -37.07 -15.95
N LYS A 23 12.06 -37.92 -15.13
CA LYS A 23 11.82 -37.98 -13.68
C LYS A 23 12.19 -36.69 -12.95
N GLU A 24 13.08 -35.88 -13.51
CA GLU A 24 13.50 -34.60 -12.94
C GLU A 24 12.52 -33.46 -13.27
N TYR A 25 11.70 -33.62 -14.32
CA TYR A 25 10.65 -32.67 -14.71
C TYR A 25 9.25 -33.10 -14.26
N LEU A 26 9.08 -34.35 -13.81
CA LEU A 26 7.88 -34.72 -13.08
C LEU A 26 7.81 -33.83 -11.84
N PRO A 27 6.68 -33.16 -11.59
CA PRO A 27 6.54 -32.30 -10.43
C PRO A 27 6.92 -33.12 -9.20
N MET A 28 7.92 -32.61 -8.47
CA MET A 28 8.28 -33.07 -7.13
C MET A 28 6.98 -33.38 -6.38
N SER A 29 6.95 -34.58 -5.80
CA SER A 29 5.81 -35.19 -5.11
C SER A 29 4.87 -34.19 -4.46
N SER A 30 3.56 -34.42 -4.64
CA SER A 30 2.41 -33.80 -3.98
C SER A 30 2.77 -32.85 -2.83
N PRO A 31 2.27 -31.59 -2.79
CA PRO A 31 2.57 -30.69 -1.68
C PRO A 31 2.22 -31.41 -0.39
N ASP A 32 3.26 -31.74 0.36
CA ASP A 32 3.17 -32.45 1.61
C ASP A 32 2.15 -31.69 2.46
N GLN A 33 1.04 -32.33 2.81
CA GLN A 33 0.04 -31.77 3.73
C GLN A 33 0.60 -31.64 5.17
N GLU A 34 1.91 -31.71 5.32
CA GLU A 34 2.68 -31.57 6.55
C GLU A 34 2.72 -30.09 6.95
N SER A 35 1.67 -29.69 7.67
CA SER A 35 1.61 -28.53 8.57
C SER A 35 1.59 -27.12 7.92
N ARG A 36 0.43 -26.74 7.35
CA ARG A 36 0.05 -25.31 7.16
C ARG A 36 0.16 -24.46 8.44
N LEU A 37 0.31 -25.10 9.59
CA LEU A 37 0.52 -24.50 10.90
C LEU A 37 1.95 -23.97 11.06
N THR A 38 2.98 -24.64 10.52
CA THR A 38 4.39 -24.27 10.75
C THR A 38 4.74 -22.90 10.15
N PRO A 39 4.39 -22.58 8.89
CA PRO A 39 4.61 -21.23 8.34
C PRO A 39 3.81 -20.15 9.08
N ARG A 40 2.60 -20.46 9.54
CA ARG A 40 1.75 -19.50 10.29
C ARG A 40 2.30 -19.23 11.69
N LEU A 41 2.82 -20.25 12.37
CA LEU A 41 3.42 -20.12 13.70
C LEU A 41 4.67 -19.21 13.66
N LEU A 42 5.47 -19.33 12.60
CA LEU A 42 6.65 -18.48 12.38
C LEU A 42 6.29 -17.03 12.03
N LEU A 43 5.17 -16.81 11.33
CA LEU A 43 4.65 -15.46 11.02
C LEU A 43 3.94 -14.80 12.22
N THR A 44 3.40 -15.61 13.13
CA THR A 44 2.60 -15.15 14.28
C THR A 44 3.31 -14.08 15.12
N PRO A 45 4.57 -14.23 15.58
CA PRO A 45 5.21 -13.23 16.44
C PRO A 45 5.46 -11.89 15.74
N ALA A 46 5.75 -11.90 14.43
CA ALA A 46 5.96 -10.68 13.66
C ALA A 46 4.64 -9.92 13.46
N VAL A 47 3.61 -10.64 13.02
CA VAL A 47 2.27 -10.06 12.80
C VAL A 47 1.65 -9.61 14.11
N SER A 48 1.77 -10.38 15.19
CA SER A 48 1.22 -10.02 16.49
C SER A 48 1.87 -8.75 17.05
N THR A 49 3.19 -8.59 16.89
CA THR A 49 3.91 -7.40 17.35
C THR A 49 3.47 -6.16 16.57
N LEU A 50 3.40 -6.25 15.24
CA LEU A 50 2.94 -5.16 14.38
C LEU A 50 1.50 -4.76 14.73
N LEU A 51 0.62 -5.75 14.88
CA LEU A 51 -0.78 -5.54 15.17
C LEU A 51 -0.97 -4.94 16.58
N LEU A 52 -0.25 -5.42 17.58
CA LEU A 52 -0.30 -4.85 18.94
C LEU A 52 0.20 -3.40 18.94
N TRP A 53 1.28 -3.11 18.22
CA TRP A 53 1.82 -1.76 18.08
C TRP A 53 0.84 -0.77 17.43
N MET A 54 0.01 -1.22 16.47
CA MET A 54 -1.03 -0.37 15.85
C MET A 54 -2.30 -0.27 16.70
N ILE A 55 -2.73 -1.36 17.34
CA ILE A 55 -3.99 -1.39 18.11
C ILE A 55 -3.89 -0.56 19.37
N VAL A 56 -2.76 -0.60 20.08
CA VAL A 56 -2.58 0.14 21.34
C VAL A 56 -2.87 1.65 21.17
N PRO A 57 -2.22 2.39 20.26
CA PRO A 57 -2.50 3.81 20.08
C PRO A 57 -3.91 4.06 19.51
N LEU A 58 -4.45 3.15 18.70
CA LEU A 58 -5.81 3.26 18.18
C LEU A 58 -6.85 3.19 19.31
N VAL A 59 -6.72 2.21 20.22
CA VAL A 59 -7.61 2.08 21.38
C VAL A 59 -7.47 3.28 22.31
N MET A 60 -6.26 3.77 22.55
CA MET A 60 -6.04 4.99 23.33
C MET A 60 -6.70 6.22 22.69
N THR A 61 -6.58 6.37 21.37
CA THR A 61 -7.19 7.48 20.63
C THR A 61 -8.71 7.43 20.71
N ILE A 62 -9.30 6.24 20.56
CA ILE A 62 -10.74 6.04 20.70
C ILE A 62 -11.19 6.37 22.13
N TYR A 63 -10.45 5.88 23.15
CA TYR A 63 -10.73 6.18 24.56
C TYR A 63 -10.70 7.69 24.85
N PHE A 64 -9.68 8.40 24.35
CA PHE A 64 -9.61 9.86 24.51
C PHE A 64 -10.68 10.61 23.71
N SER A 65 -11.18 10.05 22.62
CA SER A 65 -12.25 10.68 21.84
C SER A 65 -13.58 10.78 22.60
N PHE A 66 -13.83 9.92 23.59
CA PHE A 66 -15.04 9.92 24.43
C PHE A 66 -14.90 10.71 25.74
N ILE A 67 -13.68 11.20 26.04
CA ILE A 67 -13.37 11.90 27.29
C ILE A 67 -13.04 13.35 26.97
N ARG A 68 -13.37 14.25 27.90
CA ARG A 68 -12.94 15.64 27.84
C ARG A 68 -11.50 15.71 28.30
N TYR A 69 -10.56 15.70 27.35
CA TYR A 69 -9.13 15.75 27.65
C TYR A 69 -8.56 17.12 27.24
N ASN A 70 -8.15 17.93 28.23
CA ASN A 70 -7.53 19.23 28.01
C ASN A 70 -6.18 19.30 28.73
N LEU A 71 -5.09 19.45 27.97
CA LEU A 71 -3.73 19.53 28.53
C LEU A 71 -3.50 20.79 29.38
N MET A 72 -4.28 21.86 29.17
CA MET A 72 -4.16 23.14 29.87
C MET A 72 -5.00 23.22 31.14
N GLN A 73 -5.98 22.32 31.34
CA GLN A 73 -6.89 22.29 32.49
C GLN A 73 -7.16 20.83 32.90
N PRO A 74 -6.25 20.19 33.67
CA PRO A 74 -6.36 18.78 34.02
C PRO A 74 -7.53 18.45 34.96
N ASP A 75 -8.03 19.44 35.70
CA ASP A 75 -9.14 19.27 36.66
C ASP A 75 -10.52 19.10 35.98
N LEU A 76 -10.65 19.47 34.70
CA LEU A 76 -11.86 19.28 33.91
C LEU A 76 -11.78 18.00 33.09
N SER A 77 -11.65 16.86 33.76
CA SER A 77 -11.69 15.54 33.14
C SER A 77 -13.01 14.82 33.47
N GLY A 78 -13.72 14.39 32.44
CA GLY A 78 -15.01 13.71 32.58
C GLY A 78 -15.40 12.96 31.31
N PHE A 79 -16.19 11.90 31.46
CA PHE A 79 -16.73 11.16 30.32
C PHE A 79 -17.86 11.97 29.68
N VAL A 80 -17.63 12.45 28.46
CA VAL A 80 -18.57 13.31 27.70
C VAL A 80 -19.30 12.55 26.60
N GLY A 81 -18.95 11.27 26.39
CA GLY A 81 -19.61 10.43 25.40
C GLY A 81 -19.50 11.02 23.99
N TRP A 82 -20.64 11.39 23.40
CA TRP A 82 -20.73 11.88 22.02
C TRP A 82 -20.63 13.40 21.85
N GLU A 83 -20.52 14.17 22.94
CA GLU A 83 -20.52 15.63 22.90
C GLU A 83 -19.36 16.20 22.06
N ASN A 84 -18.19 15.56 22.10
CA ASN A 84 -17.05 15.96 21.28
C ASN A 84 -17.39 15.93 19.79
N TYR A 85 -18.09 14.88 19.33
CA TYR A 85 -18.44 14.72 17.92
C TYR A 85 -19.52 15.70 17.45
N THR A 86 -20.55 15.95 18.28
CA THR A 86 -21.59 16.93 17.94
C THR A 86 -21.02 18.34 17.87
N PHE A 87 -20.09 18.68 18.77
CA PHE A 87 -19.36 19.95 18.74
C PHE A 87 -18.54 20.12 17.45
N PHE A 88 -17.82 19.07 17.01
CA PHE A 88 -17.05 19.13 15.76
C PHE A 88 -17.93 19.29 14.52
N ILE A 89 -19.02 18.54 14.41
CA ILE A 89 -19.89 18.56 13.22
C ILE A 89 -20.67 19.88 13.10
N THR A 90 -21.05 20.48 14.23
CA THR A 90 -21.82 21.74 14.23
C THR A 90 -20.94 22.96 13.94
N ASN A 91 -19.61 22.81 14.00
CA ASN A 91 -18.69 23.91 13.78
C ASN A 91 -18.48 24.16 12.27
N PRO A 92 -18.83 25.35 11.75
CA PRO A 92 -18.68 25.66 10.32
C PRO A 92 -17.22 25.58 9.85
N VAL A 93 -16.25 25.92 10.71
CA VAL A 93 -14.81 25.85 10.39
C VAL A 93 -14.36 24.42 10.13
N PHE A 94 -14.90 23.44 10.84
CA PHE A 94 -14.58 22.03 10.63
C PHE A 94 -15.10 21.55 9.27
N SER A 95 -16.34 21.91 8.92
CA SER A 95 -16.93 21.52 7.63
C SER A 95 -16.18 22.10 6.44
N GLU A 96 -15.70 23.35 6.55
CA GLU A 96 -14.88 24.00 5.53
C GLU A 96 -13.51 23.33 5.40
N ALA A 97 -12.85 23.01 6.52
CA ALA A 97 -11.57 22.30 6.52
C ALA A 97 -11.66 20.90 5.88
N VAL A 98 -12.74 20.16 6.16
CA VAL A 98 -13.02 18.85 5.55
C VAL A 98 -13.20 19.01 4.03
N PHE A 99 -14.00 19.97 3.59
CA PHE A 99 -14.23 20.22 2.17
C PHE A 99 -12.94 20.58 1.44
N ASN A 100 -12.13 21.49 2.00
CA ASN A 100 -10.84 21.87 1.43
C ASN A 100 -9.87 20.69 1.32
N THR A 101 -9.83 19.82 2.34
CA THR A 101 -8.99 18.62 2.32
C THR A 101 -9.43 17.63 1.25
N ILE A 102 -10.73 17.39 1.11
CA ILE A 102 -11.28 16.49 0.09
C ILE A 102 -11.03 17.05 -1.31
N LEU A 103 -11.24 18.35 -1.52
CA LEU A 103 -10.97 19.01 -2.79
C LEU A 103 -9.49 18.92 -3.16
N LEU A 104 -8.60 19.19 -2.21
CA LEU A 104 -7.15 19.05 -2.40
C LEU A 104 -6.77 17.61 -2.74
N LEU A 105 -7.17 16.63 -1.93
CA LEU A 105 -6.87 15.22 -2.20
C LEU A 105 -7.44 14.75 -3.54
N GLY A 106 -8.69 15.10 -3.84
CA GLY A 106 -9.37 14.75 -5.08
C GLY A 106 -8.64 15.32 -6.30
N SER A 107 -8.31 16.62 -6.27
CA SER A 107 -7.58 17.26 -7.37
C SER A 107 -6.19 16.67 -7.57
N VAL A 108 -5.44 16.41 -6.49
CA VAL A 108 -4.12 15.78 -6.55
C VAL A 108 -4.20 14.37 -7.13
N VAL A 109 -5.15 13.54 -6.68
CA VAL A 109 -5.32 12.17 -7.20
C VAL A 109 -5.69 12.18 -8.68
N VAL A 110 -6.63 13.02 -9.08
CA VAL A 110 -7.04 13.12 -10.49
C VAL A 110 -5.87 13.53 -11.38
N ILE A 111 -5.10 14.55 -10.98
CA ILE A 111 -3.96 15.04 -11.75
C ILE A 111 -2.85 13.98 -11.80
N THR A 112 -2.47 13.38 -10.66
CA THR A 112 -1.37 12.42 -10.60
C THR A 112 -1.68 11.11 -11.32
N VAL A 113 -2.91 10.58 -11.18
CA VAL A 113 -3.33 9.37 -11.92
C VAL A 113 -3.45 9.68 -13.40
N GLY A 114 -4.04 10.82 -13.77
CA GLY A 114 -4.19 11.22 -15.17
C GLY A 114 -2.85 11.41 -15.88
N LEU A 115 -1.95 12.20 -15.29
CA LEU A 115 -0.60 12.41 -15.83
C LEU A 115 0.24 11.15 -15.80
N GLY A 116 0.17 10.37 -14.71
CA GLY A 116 0.89 9.11 -14.58
C GLY A 116 0.48 8.09 -15.64
N LEU A 117 -0.82 7.97 -15.93
CA LEU A 117 -1.33 7.11 -16.98
C LEU A 117 -0.92 7.60 -18.37
N ALA A 118 -1.02 8.91 -18.63
CA ALA A 118 -0.60 9.49 -19.91
C ALA A 118 0.89 9.23 -20.19
N LEU A 119 1.75 9.44 -19.19
CA LEU A 119 3.18 9.15 -19.29
C LEU A 119 3.46 7.64 -19.42
N ALA A 120 2.73 6.79 -18.70
CA ALA A 120 2.88 5.35 -18.79
C ALA A 120 2.56 4.82 -20.20
N LEU A 121 1.49 5.32 -20.82
CA LEU A 121 1.13 4.97 -22.20
C LEU A 121 2.19 5.45 -23.20
N LEU A 122 2.73 6.65 -23.01
CA LEU A 122 3.78 7.19 -23.88
C LEU A 122 5.09 6.39 -23.79
N ILE A 123 5.40 5.84 -22.62
CA ILE A 123 6.65 5.12 -22.34
C ILE A 123 6.49 3.60 -22.53
N ASN A 124 5.29 3.13 -22.88
CA ASN A 124 5.02 1.70 -23.04
C ASN A 124 5.78 1.09 -24.23
N ASP A 125 5.99 1.86 -25.30
CA ASP A 125 6.68 1.38 -26.49
C ASP A 125 8.22 1.32 -26.30
N PRO A 126 8.91 0.33 -26.89
CA PRO A 126 10.36 0.23 -26.80
C PRO A 126 11.04 1.29 -27.68
N PHE A 127 11.73 2.24 -27.06
CA PHE A 127 12.54 3.26 -27.74
C PHE A 127 13.97 3.30 -27.16
N PRO A 128 14.98 3.73 -27.96
CA PRO A 128 16.36 3.84 -27.46
C PRO A 128 16.45 4.89 -26.34
N GLY A 129 16.92 4.49 -25.16
CA GLY A 129 17.04 5.36 -23.97
C GLY A 129 15.91 5.23 -22.93
N GLN A 130 14.96 4.32 -23.13
CA GLN A 130 13.82 4.09 -22.21
C GLN A 130 14.24 3.84 -20.74
N GLY A 131 15.38 3.17 -20.53
CA GLY A 131 15.91 2.91 -19.18
C GLY A 131 16.25 4.20 -18.42
N LEU A 132 16.85 5.18 -19.08
CA LEU A 132 17.22 6.47 -18.47
C LEU A 132 15.98 7.28 -18.08
N VAL A 133 14.95 7.29 -18.94
CA VAL A 133 13.68 7.96 -18.68
C VAL A 133 12.97 7.36 -17.47
N ARG A 134 12.91 6.02 -17.36
CA ARG A 134 12.31 5.35 -16.20
C ARG A 134 13.03 5.70 -14.88
N ILE A 135 14.36 5.78 -14.91
CA ILE A 135 15.16 6.17 -13.73
C ILE A 135 14.85 7.61 -13.31
N LEU A 136 14.82 8.55 -14.25
CA LEU A 136 14.48 9.95 -13.97
C LEU A 136 13.07 10.09 -13.38
N LEU A 137 12.09 9.33 -13.87
CA LEU A 137 10.72 9.35 -13.36
C LEU A 137 10.58 8.77 -11.94
N ILE A 138 11.41 7.81 -11.55
CA ILE A 138 11.41 7.21 -10.20
C ILE A 138 12.26 8.03 -9.22
N SER A 139 13.28 8.75 -9.71
CA SER A 139 14.17 9.58 -8.90
C SER A 139 13.52 10.49 -7.84
N PRO A 140 12.38 11.18 -8.10
CA PRO A 140 11.76 12.04 -7.09
C PRO A 140 11.26 11.29 -5.85
N PHE A 141 11.00 9.98 -5.94
CA PHE A 141 10.57 9.17 -4.79
C PHE A 141 11.64 9.09 -3.69
N PHE A 142 12.91 9.29 -4.05
CA PHE A 142 14.02 9.27 -3.09
C PHE A 142 14.23 10.61 -2.38
N VAL A 143 13.50 11.66 -2.77
CA VAL A 143 13.59 12.98 -2.12
C VAL A 143 12.73 12.98 -0.86
N MET A 144 13.35 13.31 0.28
CA MET A 144 12.62 13.43 1.55
C MET A 144 11.59 14.57 1.48
N PRO A 145 10.39 14.40 2.08
CA PRO A 145 9.35 15.44 2.07
C PRO A 145 9.82 16.79 2.62
N THR A 146 10.71 16.79 3.61
CA THR A 146 11.29 18.00 4.21
C THR A 146 12.12 18.81 3.21
N VAL A 147 12.89 18.13 2.35
CA VAL A 147 13.69 18.79 1.31
C VAL A 147 12.79 19.39 0.24
N ASN A 148 11.73 18.67 -0.16
CA ASN A 148 10.75 19.18 -1.11
C ASN A 148 10.15 20.50 -0.60
N ALA A 149 9.72 20.56 0.67
CA ALA A 149 9.18 21.78 1.28
C ALA A 149 10.16 22.97 1.21
N LEU A 150 11.46 22.74 1.40
CA LEU A 150 12.49 23.78 1.31
C LEU A 150 12.70 24.27 -0.13
N LEU A 151 12.63 23.38 -1.13
CA LEU A 151 12.74 23.76 -2.54
C LEU A 151 11.60 24.70 -2.93
N TRP A 152 10.35 24.33 -2.63
CA TRP A 152 9.19 25.19 -2.90
C TRP A 152 9.28 26.53 -2.20
N LYS A 153 9.73 26.56 -0.94
CA LYS A 153 9.93 27.80 -0.19
C LYS A 153 10.95 28.75 -0.81
N HIS A 154 11.98 28.24 -1.48
CA HIS A 154 12.97 29.09 -2.16
C HIS A 154 12.55 29.47 -3.59
N MET A 155 11.58 28.75 -4.17
CA MET A 155 11.04 29.03 -5.50
C MET A 155 9.90 30.05 -5.49
N MET A 156 9.21 30.23 -4.35
CA MET A 156 8.24 31.32 -4.10
C MET A 156 8.92 32.52 -3.46
#